data_AF-A0AAN7FDQ4-F1
#
_entry.id   AF-A0AAN7FDQ4-F1
#
_cell.length_a   1.000
_cell.length_b   1.000
_cell.length_c   1.000
_cell.angle_alpha   90.00
_cell.angle_beta   90.00
_cell.angle_gamma   90.00
#
_symmetry.space_group_name_H-M   'P 1'
#
loop_
_entity.id
_entity.type
_entity.pdbx_description
1 polymer ?
#
loop_
_entity_poly.entity_id
_entity_poly.type
_entity_poly.pdbx_seq_one_letter_code
_entity_poly.pdbx_strand_id
1 'polypeptide(L)'
;MAEEKQKHSGGVAGGGIVVVDPKPNNGLTSKVIDFVEKLIVKLMYDSSLPHHYLSGNFAPVREGTPPTTDLLVKGHLPDCLNGEFVRVGPNPRFSPVAGYHWFDGDGMIHGLRIKDGKATYVSRYVRTSRIKQEEYFGGAKFMKIGDLKGLFGLLMVHMQILRTKLKVLDVTYGNGTANTAMVYHHGKLLALSEADKP
;
A
#
# COMPACT_ATOMS: atom_id res chain seq x y z
N MET A 1 13.50 59.34 2.19
CA MET A 1 14.40 58.37 1.53
C MET A 1 13.64 57.06 1.48
N ALA A 2 13.39 56.58 0.27
CA ALA A 2 12.74 55.31 0.03
C ALA A 2 13.76 54.18 0.21
N GLU A 3 13.35 53.10 0.86
CA GLU A 3 13.94 51.78 0.62
C GLU A 3 12.80 50.77 0.50
N GLU A 4 12.77 50.16 -0.69
CA GLU A 4 11.86 49.11 -1.12
C GLU A 4 12.67 47.81 -1.21
N LYS A 5 12.00 46.67 -0.98
CA LYS A 5 12.42 45.27 -1.17
C LYS A 5 13.23 44.67 0.00
N GLN A 6 12.90 43.49 0.53
CA GLN A 6 12.50 42.27 -0.17
C GLN A 6 11.45 41.45 0.57
N LYS A 7 10.52 40.93 -0.24
CA LYS A 7 9.51 39.92 0.05
C LYS A 7 10.02 38.61 -0.56
N HIS A 8 10.68 37.72 0.20
CA HIS A 8 10.85 36.30 -0.18
C HIS A 8 11.46 35.45 0.95
N SER A 9 10.63 34.57 1.51
CA SER A 9 10.94 33.16 1.82
C SER A 9 9.64 32.58 2.42
N GLY A 10 8.77 31.91 1.65
CA GLY A 10 9.14 30.70 0.93
C GLY A 10 9.45 29.63 1.96
N GLY A 11 8.41 28.96 2.47
CA GLY A 11 8.49 28.09 3.63
C GLY A 11 9.53 26.99 3.48
N VAL A 12 10.47 26.95 4.41
CA VAL A 12 11.31 25.78 4.69
C VAL A 12 11.37 25.64 6.20
N ALA A 13 10.65 24.66 6.73
CA ALA A 13 10.85 24.14 8.08
C ALA A 13 10.33 22.70 8.18
N GLY A 14 11.25 21.71 8.19
CA GLY A 14 11.07 20.44 8.91
C GLY A 14 10.78 19.16 8.10
N GLY A 15 11.84 18.44 7.70
CA GLY A 15 11.82 16.97 7.52
C GLY A 15 11.48 16.45 6.11
N GLY A 16 12.51 16.08 5.33
CA GLY A 16 12.41 15.61 3.94
C GLY A 16 11.73 14.25 3.72
N ILE A 17 10.47 14.10 4.13
CA ILE A 17 9.56 13.02 3.74
C ILE A 17 8.41 13.66 2.98
N VAL A 18 8.19 13.24 1.73
CA VAL A 18 7.12 13.80 0.88
C VAL A 18 5.77 13.35 1.45
N VAL A 19 4.90 14.31 1.74
CA VAL A 19 3.50 14.01 2.10
C VAL A 19 2.77 13.55 0.85
N VAL A 20 2.31 12.31 0.85
CA VAL A 20 1.57 11.71 -0.27
C VAL A 20 0.16 12.29 -0.34
N ASP A 21 -0.18 13.04 -1.38
CA ASP A 21 -1.52 13.65 -1.57
C ASP A 21 -2.00 13.52 -3.03
N PRO A 22 -2.34 12.30 -3.48
CA PRO A 22 -2.82 12.06 -4.83
C PRO A 22 -4.22 12.62 -5.04
N LYS A 23 -4.50 13.08 -6.27
CA LYS A 23 -5.79 13.68 -6.67
C LYS A 23 -6.50 12.83 -7.72
N PRO A 24 -6.99 11.63 -7.35
CA PRO A 24 -7.78 10.79 -8.27
C PRO A 24 -9.13 11.44 -8.61
N ASN A 25 -9.75 11.00 -9.69
CA ASN A 25 -11.05 11.50 -10.14
C ASN A 25 -12.08 10.37 -10.29
N ASN A 26 -13.15 10.42 -9.50
CA ASN A 26 -14.28 9.48 -9.56
C ASN A 26 -15.49 10.00 -10.36
N GLY A 27 -15.23 10.75 -11.43
CA GLY A 27 -16.25 11.26 -12.35
C GLY A 27 -16.90 10.20 -13.23
N LEU A 28 -17.74 10.64 -14.18
CA LEU A 28 -18.46 9.76 -15.11
C LEU A 28 -17.51 8.83 -15.87
N THR A 29 -16.37 9.36 -16.33
CA THR A 29 -15.34 8.60 -17.04
C THR A 29 -14.81 7.42 -16.23
N SER A 30 -14.55 7.61 -14.92
CA SER A 30 -14.13 6.50 -14.05
C SER A 30 -15.18 5.41 -14.01
N LYS A 31 -16.46 5.78 -13.82
CA LYS A 31 -17.57 4.81 -13.74
C LYS A 31 -17.75 4.01 -15.02
N VAL A 32 -17.59 4.64 -16.19
CA VAL A 32 -17.65 3.95 -17.49
C VAL A 32 -16.50 2.96 -17.64
N ILE A 33 -15.27 3.35 -17.31
CA ILE A 33 -14.10 2.46 -17.35
C ILE A 33 -14.31 1.27 -16.41
N ASP A 34 -14.79 1.52 -15.20
CA ASP A 34 -15.06 0.46 -14.22
C ASP A 34 -16.14 -0.51 -14.68
N PHE A 35 -17.17 -0.02 -15.37
CA PHE A 35 -18.21 -0.86 -15.97
C PHE A 35 -17.63 -1.77 -17.05
N VAL A 36 -16.80 -1.20 -17.95
CA VAL A 36 -16.12 -1.96 -19.01
C VAL A 36 -15.17 -3.00 -18.42
N GLU A 37 -14.36 -2.64 -17.41
CA GLU A 37 -13.48 -3.58 -16.71
C GLU A 37 -14.28 -4.75 -16.10
N LYS A 38 -15.39 -4.47 -15.43
CA LYS A 38 -16.25 -5.52 -14.86
C LYS A 38 -16.78 -6.48 -15.91
N LEU A 39 -17.18 -5.98 -17.09
CA LEU A 39 -17.63 -6.84 -18.19
C LEU A 39 -16.50 -7.72 -18.71
N ILE A 40 -15.31 -7.14 -18.93
CA ILE A 40 -14.11 -7.86 -19.37
C ILE A 40 -13.75 -8.97 -18.39
N VAL A 41 -13.67 -8.64 -17.09
CA VAL A 41 -13.35 -9.58 -16.02
C VAL A 41 -14.37 -10.71 -15.98
N LYS A 42 -15.66 -10.39 -16.05
CA LYS A 42 -16.73 -11.41 -16.05
C LYS A 42 -16.63 -12.37 -17.25
N LEU A 43 -16.14 -11.90 -18.40
CA LEU A 43 -16.03 -12.71 -19.62
C LEU A 43 -14.73 -13.53 -19.67
N MET A 44 -13.64 -13.00 -19.11
CA MET A 44 -12.28 -13.51 -19.34
C MET A 44 -11.61 -14.08 -18.09
N TYR A 45 -12.18 -13.89 -16.91
CA TYR A 45 -11.64 -14.34 -15.64
C TYR A 45 -12.61 -15.29 -14.92
N ASP A 46 -12.14 -16.50 -14.62
CA ASP A 46 -12.92 -17.47 -13.85
C ASP A 46 -12.67 -17.27 -12.35
N SER A 47 -13.60 -16.60 -11.68
CA SER A 47 -13.56 -16.35 -10.24
C SER A 47 -13.90 -17.58 -9.38
N SER A 48 -14.29 -18.71 -9.98
CA SER A 48 -14.56 -19.95 -9.24
C SER A 48 -13.28 -20.69 -8.86
N LEU A 49 -12.16 -20.39 -9.52
CA LEU A 49 -10.88 -20.99 -9.22
C LEU A 49 -10.35 -20.51 -7.85
N PRO A 50 -9.80 -21.42 -7.02
CA PRO A 50 -9.29 -21.05 -5.72
C PRO A 50 -8.12 -20.07 -5.82
N HIS A 51 -8.20 -18.97 -5.08
CA HIS A 51 -7.08 -18.04 -4.90
C HIS A 51 -6.15 -18.54 -3.81
N HIS A 52 -5.22 -19.44 -4.18
CA HIS A 52 -4.25 -19.99 -3.23
C HIS A 52 -3.48 -18.90 -2.45
N TYR A 53 -3.11 -17.81 -3.13
CA TYR A 53 -2.40 -16.66 -2.55
C TYR A 53 -3.24 -15.77 -1.61
N LEU A 54 -4.53 -16.05 -1.43
CA LEU A 54 -5.45 -15.33 -0.54
C LEU A 54 -6.17 -16.28 0.42
N SER A 55 -5.64 -17.49 0.60
CA SER A 55 -6.25 -18.54 1.40
C SER A 55 -5.36 -18.95 2.59
N GLY A 56 -5.98 -19.46 3.65
CA GLY A 56 -5.29 -19.88 4.86
C GLY A 56 -4.44 -18.75 5.46
N ASN A 57 -3.15 -19.03 5.73
CA ASN A 57 -2.22 -18.06 6.30
C ASN A 57 -1.84 -16.91 5.34
N PHE A 58 -2.19 -17.00 4.06
CA PHE A 58 -2.02 -15.91 3.08
C PHE A 58 -3.26 -15.04 2.93
N ALA A 59 -4.34 -15.34 3.67
CA ALA A 59 -5.54 -14.51 3.66
C ALA A 59 -5.25 -13.11 4.25
N PRO A 60 -5.85 -12.05 3.69
CA PRO A 60 -5.62 -10.69 4.15
C PRO A 60 -6.16 -10.45 5.56
N VAL A 61 -5.36 -9.77 6.37
CA VAL A 61 -5.80 -9.17 7.63
C VAL A 61 -6.31 -7.77 7.33
N ARG A 62 -7.63 -7.60 7.31
CA ARG A 62 -8.26 -6.36 6.82
C ARG A 62 -7.96 -5.16 7.72
N GLU A 63 -8.01 -5.34 9.03
CA GLU A 63 -7.82 -4.29 10.01
C GLU A 63 -6.44 -4.40 10.66
N GLY A 64 -5.75 -3.27 10.82
CA GLY A 64 -4.53 -3.22 11.61
C GLY A 64 -4.81 -3.48 13.08
N THR A 65 -3.94 -4.23 13.74
CA THR A 65 -4.03 -4.45 15.18
C THR A 65 -3.55 -3.19 15.89
N PRO A 66 -4.37 -2.55 16.76
CA PRO A 66 -3.89 -1.43 17.58
C PRO A 66 -2.72 -1.85 18.48
N PRO A 67 -2.00 -0.93 19.12
CA PRO A 67 -0.99 -1.30 20.12
C PRO A 67 -1.63 -2.18 21.20
N THR A 68 -1.30 -3.47 21.19
CA THR A 68 -1.81 -4.47 22.11
C THR A 68 -0.73 -4.82 23.11
N THR A 69 -0.97 -4.49 24.37
CA THR A 69 -0.11 -4.83 25.51
C THR A 69 -0.50 -6.20 26.09
N ASP A 70 0.18 -6.61 27.16
CA ASP A 70 -0.19 -7.77 27.98
C ASP A 70 -0.30 -9.08 27.18
N LEU A 71 0.55 -9.20 26.16
CA LEU A 71 0.68 -10.42 25.37
C LEU A 71 1.10 -11.58 26.26
N LEU A 72 0.51 -12.75 26.06
CA LEU A 72 0.88 -13.96 26.79
C LEU A 72 2.33 -14.34 26.48
N VAL A 73 3.19 -14.25 27.49
CA VAL A 73 4.58 -14.72 27.45
C VAL A 73 4.65 -16.09 28.10
N LYS A 74 5.13 -17.10 27.36
CA LYS A 74 5.49 -18.41 27.91
C LYS A 74 7.00 -18.43 28.15
N GLY A 75 7.42 -18.68 29.39
CA GLY A 75 8.83 -18.56 29.79
C GLY A 75 9.17 -17.15 30.23
N HIS A 76 10.34 -16.64 29.84
CA HIS A 76 10.84 -15.32 30.24
C HIS A 76 11.48 -14.60 29.05
N LEU A 77 11.19 -13.31 28.89
CA LEU A 77 11.85 -12.42 27.93
C LEU A 77 13.11 -11.85 28.58
N PRO A 78 14.32 -12.12 28.04
CA PRO A 78 15.56 -11.64 28.65
C PRO A 78 15.59 -10.12 28.80
N ASP A 79 16.06 -9.63 29.96
CA ASP A 79 16.12 -8.19 30.27
C ASP A 79 17.00 -7.39 29.30
N CYS A 80 17.95 -8.05 28.62
CA CYS A 80 18.79 -7.43 27.60
C CYS A 80 18.05 -7.15 26.28
N LEU A 81 16.86 -7.74 26.06
CA LEU A 81 16.02 -7.42 24.90
C LEU A 81 15.29 -6.10 25.15
N ASN A 82 15.81 -5.05 24.54
CA ASN A 82 15.21 -3.72 24.56
C ASN A 82 15.23 -3.13 23.16
N GLY A 83 14.11 -3.27 22.45
CA GLY A 83 14.02 -2.84 21.06
C GLY A 83 12.73 -3.25 20.38
N GLU A 84 12.75 -3.16 19.06
CA GLU A 84 11.59 -3.42 18.20
C GLU A 84 11.99 -4.41 17.10
N PHE A 85 11.28 -5.52 17.03
CA PHE A 85 11.31 -6.39 15.85
C PHE A 85 10.22 -5.93 14.90
N VAL A 86 10.62 -5.56 13.69
CA VAL A 86 9.71 -4.98 12.70
C VAL A 86 9.84 -5.76 11.39
N ARG A 87 8.71 -6.13 10.79
CA ARG A 87 8.66 -6.79 9.47
C ARG A 87 7.59 -6.14 8.61
N VAL A 88 7.79 -6.15 7.29
CA VAL A 88 6.76 -5.77 6.31
C VAL A 88 6.41 -6.98 5.47
N GLY A 89 5.18 -7.03 4.97
CA GLY A 89 4.76 -8.03 4.00
C GLY A 89 3.54 -7.60 3.21
N PRO A 90 3.18 -8.38 2.19
CA PRO A 90 2.03 -8.13 1.34
C PRO A 90 0.73 -8.49 2.05
N ASN A 91 -0.21 -7.55 2.09
CA ASN A 91 -1.54 -7.74 2.65
C ASN A 91 -2.52 -6.84 1.86
N PRO A 92 -3.30 -7.36 0.91
CA PRO A 92 -4.16 -6.54 0.07
C PRO A 92 -5.27 -5.90 0.90
N ARG A 93 -5.38 -4.58 0.84
CA ARG A 93 -6.40 -3.79 1.57
C ARG A 93 -7.80 -4.08 1.04
N PHE A 94 -7.91 -4.23 -0.28
CA PHE A 94 -9.15 -4.56 -0.98
C PHE A 94 -8.97 -5.87 -1.75
N SER A 95 -10.06 -6.62 -1.89
CA SER A 95 -10.07 -7.80 -2.74
C SER A 95 -9.65 -7.43 -4.17
N PRO A 96 -8.77 -8.22 -4.82
CA PRO A 96 -8.41 -8.00 -6.20
C PRO A 96 -9.63 -8.10 -7.11
N VAL A 97 -9.60 -7.38 -8.24
CA VAL A 97 -10.68 -7.42 -9.24
C VAL A 97 -10.65 -8.75 -10.00
N ALA A 98 -9.46 -9.25 -10.33
CA ALA A 98 -9.27 -10.51 -11.04
C ALA A 98 -8.07 -11.27 -10.48
N GLY A 99 -6.94 -11.25 -11.18
CA GLY A 99 -5.75 -11.99 -10.81
C GLY A 99 -5.06 -11.43 -9.57
N TYR A 100 -4.38 -12.31 -8.85
CA TYR A 100 -3.58 -11.93 -7.68
C TYR A 100 -2.40 -12.89 -7.50
N HIS A 101 -1.23 -12.32 -7.24
CA HIS A 101 -0.03 -13.01 -6.80
C HIS A 101 0.34 -12.52 -5.40
N TRP A 102 1.01 -13.33 -4.58
CA TRP A 102 1.34 -12.94 -3.20
C TRP A 102 2.19 -11.66 -3.09
N PHE A 103 2.87 -11.24 -4.15
CA PHE A 103 3.70 -10.02 -4.18
C PHE A 103 2.88 -8.75 -4.44
N ASP A 104 1.60 -8.89 -4.81
CA ASP A 104 0.74 -7.78 -5.23
C ASP A 104 0.09 -7.02 -4.06
N GLY A 105 0.14 -7.61 -2.86
CA GLY A 105 -0.55 -7.09 -1.68
C GLY A 105 0.04 -5.78 -1.20
N ASP A 106 -0.79 -4.93 -0.60
CA ASP A 106 -0.31 -3.67 -0.06
C ASP A 106 0.60 -3.89 1.16
N GLY A 107 1.60 -3.03 1.36
CA GLY A 107 2.55 -3.17 2.46
C GLY A 107 1.87 -3.02 3.80
N MET A 108 1.96 -4.06 4.65
CA MET A 108 1.57 -4.00 6.05
C MET A 108 2.77 -4.27 6.94
N ILE A 109 3.04 -3.32 7.83
CA ILE A 109 4.11 -3.41 8.82
C ILE A 109 3.53 -4.06 10.08
N HIS A 110 4.28 -5.01 10.62
CA HIS A 110 4.07 -5.62 11.92
C HIS A 110 5.24 -5.24 12.83
N GLY A 111 4.94 -4.67 13.99
CA GLY A 111 5.93 -4.30 15.00
C GLY A 111 5.70 -5.07 16.30
N LEU A 112 6.76 -5.60 16.88
CA LEU A 112 6.80 -6.19 18.21
C LEU A 112 7.86 -5.46 19.02
N ARG A 113 7.43 -4.64 19.97
CA ARG A 113 8.31 -3.98 20.93
C ARG A 113 8.51 -4.87 22.14
N ILE A 114 9.76 -5.05 22.56
CA ILE A 114 10.12 -5.74 23.81
C ILE A 114 10.89 -4.75 24.68
N LYS A 115 10.41 -4.56 25.91
CA LYS A 115 11.07 -3.70 26.92
C LYS A 115 10.62 -4.11 28.32
N ASP A 116 11.54 -4.14 29.27
CA ASP A 116 11.28 -4.41 30.69
C ASP A 116 10.49 -5.73 30.92
N GLY A 117 10.88 -6.79 30.20
CA GLY A 117 10.22 -8.09 30.26
C GLY A 117 8.82 -8.15 29.65
N LYS A 118 8.34 -7.08 29.00
CA LYS A 118 7.01 -6.97 28.38
C LYS A 118 7.09 -6.86 26.87
N ALA A 119 6.07 -7.39 26.19
CA ALA A 119 5.91 -7.28 24.75
C ALA A 119 4.67 -6.46 24.38
N THR A 120 4.76 -5.68 23.30
CA THR A 120 3.64 -4.94 22.71
C THR A 120 3.65 -5.14 21.20
N TYR A 121 2.49 -5.50 20.63
CA TYR A 121 2.35 -5.75 19.21
C TYR A 121 1.47 -4.70 18.53
N VAL A 122 1.78 -4.36 17.28
CA VAL A 122 0.98 -3.46 16.45
C VAL A 122 1.10 -3.88 14.98
N SER A 123 0.05 -3.63 14.19
CA SER A 123 0.16 -3.69 12.73
C SER A 123 -0.54 -2.53 12.04
N ARG A 124 0.07 -2.02 10.96
CA ARG A 124 -0.40 -0.86 10.19
C ARG A 124 -0.07 -1.01 8.72
N TYR A 125 -0.97 -0.57 7.86
CA TYR A 125 -0.66 -0.40 6.44
C TYR A 125 0.31 0.76 6.23
N VAL A 126 1.25 0.60 5.30
CA VAL A 126 2.05 1.70 4.77
C VAL A 126 1.11 2.59 3.97
N ARG A 127 1.04 3.89 4.28
CA ARG A 127 0.10 4.83 3.64
C ARG A 127 0.57 5.28 2.24
N THR A 128 0.73 4.33 1.32
CA THR A 128 1.15 4.57 -0.06
C THR A 128 0.12 5.37 -0.86
N SER A 129 0.56 5.99 -1.96
CA SER A 129 -0.33 6.68 -2.92
C SER A 129 -1.43 5.75 -3.43
N ARG A 130 -1.06 4.51 -3.73
CA ARG A 130 -1.98 3.45 -4.17
C ARG A 130 -3.10 3.21 -3.15
N ILE A 131 -2.77 2.93 -1.88
CA ILE A 131 -3.80 2.67 -0.85
C ILE A 131 -4.72 3.89 -0.69
N LYS A 132 -4.16 5.11 -0.62
CA LYS A 132 -4.99 6.32 -0.46
C LYS A 132 -6.01 6.48 -1.58
N GLN A 133 -5.62 6.17 -2.82
CA GLN A 133 -6.53 6.22 -3.96
C GLN A 133 -7.55 5.08 -3.92
N GLU A 134 -7.15 3.85 -3.63
CA GLU A 134 -8.09 2.73 -3.53
C GLU A 134 -9.10 2.93 -2.40
N GLU A 135 -8.71 3.56 -1.28
CA GLU A 135 -9.62 3.99 -0.23
C GLU A 135 -10.60 5.07 -0.71
N TYR A 136 -10.14 6.05 -1.50
CA TYR A 136 -11.00 7.07 -2.11
C TYR A 136 -12.06 6.43 -3.05
N PHE A 137 -11.70 5.38 -3.77
CA PHE A 137 -12.63 4.65 -4.63
C PHE A 137 -13.44 3.56 -3.91
N GLY A 138 -13.04 3.16 -2.70
CA GLY A 138 -13.64 2.06 -1.95
C GLY A 138 -13.35 0.66 -2.51
N GLY A 139 -12.26 0.49 -3.27
CA GLY A 139 -11.93 -0.79 -3.89
C GLY A 139 -10.62 -0.79 -4.68
N ALA A 140 -10.18 -1.98 -5.07
CA ALA A 140 -8.97 -2.15 -5.88
C ALA A 140 -9.11 -1.45 -7.24
N LYS A 141 -8.07 -0.70 -7.63
CA LYS A 141 -8.03 0.08 -8.88
C LYS A 141 -6.74 -0.10 -9.67
N PHE A 142 -5.66 -0.44 -8.99
CA PHE A 142 -4.37 -0.63 -9.62
C PHE A 142 -4.25 -2.07 -10.11
N MET A 143 -3.73 -2.20 -11.33
CA MET A 143 -3.35 -3.48 -11.90
C MET A 143 -2.35 -4.23 -11.00
N LYS A 144 -2.40 -5.55 -11.04
CA LYS A 144 -1.56 -6.45 -10.25
C LYS A 144 -0.76 -7.37 -11.18
N ILE A 145 0.37 -7.90 -10.70
CA ILE A 145 1.17 -8.89 -11.43
C ILE A 145 0.32 -10.12 -11.72
N GLY A 146 -0.54 -10.53 -10.77
CA GLY A 146 -1.48 -11.63 -10.97
C GLY A 146 -2.45 -11.46 -12.15
N ASP A 147 -2.72 -10.21 -12.58
CA ASP A 147 -3.58 -9.90 -13.74
C ASP A 147 -2.87 -10.17 -15.07
N LEU A 148 -1.54 -10.26 -15.10
CA LEU A 148 -0.72 -10.32 -16.32
C LEU A 148 -0.71 -11.73 -16.95
N LYS A 149 -1.88 -12.20 -17.39
CA LYS A 149 -2.05 -13.52 -18.03
C LYS A 149 -2.58 -13.38 -19.46
N GLY A 150 -1.73 -13.66 -20.45
CA GLY A 150 -2.11 -13.69 -21.86
C GLY A 150 -2.78 -12.39 -22.36
N LEU A 151 -3.80 -12.53 -23.21
CA LEU A 151 -4.54 -11.40 -23.78
C LEU A 151 -5.28 -10.57 -22.71
N PHE A 152 -5.75 -11.22 -21.63
CA PHE A 152 -6.38 -10.53 -20.51
C PHE A 152 -5.41 -9.54 -19.85
N GLY A 153 -4.18 -9.97 -19.58
CA GLY A 153 -3.14 -9.10 -19.03
C GLY A 153 -2.86 -7.88 -19.91
N LEU A 154 -2.79 -8.07 -21.23
CA LEU A 154 -2.60 -6.95 -22.17
C LEU A 154 -3.74 -5.93 -22.07
N LEU A 155 -4.98 -6.39 -21.94
CA LEU A 155 -6.15 -5.53 -21.79
C LEU A 155 -6.13 -4.76 -20.47
N MET A 156 -5.76 -5.41 -19.37
CA MET A 156 -5.62 -4.75 -18.06
C MET A 156 -4.53 -3.67 -18.06
N VAL A 157 -3.42 -3.89 -18.76
CA VAL A 157 -2.38 -2.85 -18.97
C VAL A 157 -2.95 -1.64 -19.71
N HIS A 158 -3.70 -1.85 -20.80
CA HIS A 158 -4.32 -0.76 -21.54
C HIS A 158 -5.34 0.01 -20.69
N MET A 159 -6.12 -0.70 -19.86
CA MET A 159 -7.05 -0.08 -18.91
C MET A 159 -6.34 0.78 -17.87
N GLN A 160 -5.22 0.32 -17.31
CA GLN A 160 -4.40 1.12 -16.38
C GLN A 160 -3.83 2.37 -17.05
N ILE A 161 -3.32 2.25 -18.28
CA ILE A 161 -2.83 3.39 -19.07
C ILE A 161 -3.96 4.38 -19.33
N LEU A 162 -5.15 3.89 -19.70
CA LEU A 162 -6.33 4.70 -19.95
C LEU A 162 -6.76 5.46 -18.69
N ARG A 163 -6.85 4.78 -17.53
CA ARG A 163 -7.15 5.39 -16.22
C ARG A 163 -6.18 6.51 -15.89
N THR A 164 -4.88 6.30 -16.16
CA THR A 164 -3.84 7.29 -15.88
C THR A 164 -3.97 8.50 -16.81
N LYS A 165 -4.10 8.29 -18.13
CA LYS A 165 -4.23 9.37 -19.12
C LYS A 165 -5.48 10.21 -18.91
N LEU A 166 -6.59 9.59 -18.50
CA LEU A 166 -7.84 10.27 -18.20
C LEU A 166 -7.91 10.83 -16.77
N LYS A 167 -6.78 10.81 -16.03
CA LYS A 167 -6.65 11.33 -14.66
C LYS A 167 -7.65 10.72 -13.68
N VAL A 168 -8.10 9.49 -13.94
CA VAL A 168 -8.85 8.70 -12.97
C VAL A 168 -7.92 8.27 -11.84
N LEU A 169 -6.71 7.81 -12.20
CA LEU A 169 -5.64 7.52 -11.25
C LEU A 169 -4.55 8.58 -11.35
N ASP A 170 -4.05 8.99 -10.19
CA ASP A 170 -2.92 9.91 -10.05
C ASP A 170 -1.66 9.12 -9.69
N VAL A 171 -0.79 8.90 -10.67
CA VAL A 171 0.46 8.16 -10.48
C VAL A 171 1.67 9.06 -10.17
N THR A 172 1.45 10.37 -9.95
CA THR A 172 2.56 11.33 -9.74
C THR A 172 3.35 11.08 -8.45
N TYR A 173 2.74 10.41 -7.47
CA TYR A 173 3.36 9.97 -6.22
C TYR A 173 3.79 8.50 -6.23
N GLY A 174 3.89 7.89 -7.41
CA GLY A 174 4.16 6.46 -7.55
C GLY A 174 2.93 5.59 -7.29
N ASN A 175 3.09 4.29 -7.52
CA ASN A 175 2.03 3.27 -7.44
C ASN A 175 2.52 1.98 -6.74
N GLY A 176 3.67 2.03 -6.07
CA GLY A 176 4.25 0.93 -5.33
C GLY A 176 3.43 0.51 -4.12
N THR A 177 3.70 -0.70 -3.66
CA THR A 177 3.02 -1.33 -2.51
C THR A 177 3.80 -1.16 -1.21
N ALA A 178 5.10 -0.88 -1.28
CA ALA A 178 6.00 -0.79 -0.12
C ALA A 178 5.94 -2.05 0.78
N ASN A 179 5.97 -3.24 0.16
CA ASN A 179 5.75 -4.53 0.84
C ASN A 179 6.99 -5.45 0.88
N THR A 180 8.11 -5.04 0.28
CA THR A 180 9.21 -5.94 -0.07
C THR A 180 10.18 -6.16 1.09
N ALA A 181 10.65 -5.07 1.69
CA ALA A 181 11.66 -5.09 2.75
C ALA A 181 11.61 -3.80 3.57
N MET A 182 12.37 -3.74 4.66
CA MET A 182 12.56 -2.50 5.42
C MET A 182 14.02 -2.29 5.77
N VAL A 183 14.40 -1.02 5.91
CA VAL A 183 15.72 -0.62 6.40
C VAL A 183 15.58 0.52 7.39
N TYR A 184 16.36 0.47 8.46
CA TYR A 184 16.52 1.61 9.36
C TYR A 184 17.80 2.37 8.98
N HIS A 185 17.65 3.61 8.56
CA HIS A 185 18.76 4.43 8.10
C HIS A 185 18.60 5.88 8.55
N HIS A 186 19.61 6.41 9.22
CA HIS A 186 19.69 7.82 9.66
C HIS A 186 18.43 8.30 10.41
N GLY A 187 18.00 7.53 11.41
CA GLY A 187 16.84 7.88 12.23
C GLY A 187 15.47 7.59 11.60
N LYS A 188 15.43 7.03 10.38
CA LYS A 188 14.20 6.75 9.64
C LYS A 188 14.04 5.26 9.39
N LEU A 189 12.85 4.73 9.62
CA LEU A 189 12.45 3.41 9.15
C LEU A 189 11.79 3.57 7.78
N LEU A 190 12.35 2.91 6.76
CA LEU A 190 11.93 3.01 5.36
C LEU A 190 11.35 1.67 4.90
N ALA A 191 10.18 1.72 4.24
CA ALA A 191 9.54 0.54 3.67
C ALA A 191 9.80 0.48 2.17
N LEU A 192 10.45 -0.58 1.71
CA LEU A 192 10.95 -0.68 0.34
C LEU A 192 9.91 -1.30 -0.60
N SER A 193 9.93 -0.87 -1.85
CA SER A 193 9.15 -1.43 -2.95
C SER A 193 10.06 -1.71 -4.13
N GLU A 194 9.81 -2.79 -4.88
CA GLU A 194 10.59 -3.16 -6.06
C GLU A 194 10.58 -2.11 -7.19
N ALA A 195 9.48 -1.35 -7.30
CA ALA A 195 9.23 -0.45 -8.44
C ALA A 195 8.96 1.01 -8.03
N ASP A 196 9.20 1.38 -6.77
CA ASP A 196 8.89 2.72 -6.27
C ASP A 196 9.85 3.17 -5.16
N LYS A 197 9.75 4.44 -4.78
CA LYS A 197 10.55 5.04 -3.71
C LYS A 197 10.19 4.44 -2.34
N PRO A 198 11.14 4.44 -1.38
CA PRO A 198 10.86 4.10 0.01
C PRO A 198 9.92 5.07 0.75
#